data_AF-A0ABC8SMB4-F1
#
_entry.id   AF-A0ABC8SMB4-F1
#
_cell.length_a   1.000
_cell.length_b   1.000
_cell.length_c   1.000
_cell.angle_alpha   90.00
_cell.angle_beta   90.00
_cell.angle_gamma   90.00
#
_symmetry.space_group_name_H-M   'P 1'
#
loop_
_entity.id
_entity.type
_entity.pdbx_description
1 polymer ?
#
loop_
_entity_poly.entity_id
_entity_poly.type
_entity_poly.pdbx_seq_one_letter_code
_entity_poly.pdbx_strand_id
1 'polypeptide(L)'
;MVSVHNIARELRLRDIGGIIVVDFIDMMDDSNKRLVYEEVKKAAARDRSTVKVSELSRHGLMEITRKRVRPSVTFMISEPCTCCHATGRVEALETSFSKIEHEICRYLATMGQKADPENPKSWPRFILRVDRYMCNYLTSGKRTRLAVLSSSLKVWILLKVARGFSRGAFELKPLIGDKDYNNQHQVAIPMLRSTEVGSYTPCRKVTLFPIKKWKTGGK
;
A
#
# COMPACT_ATOMS: atom_id res chain seq x y z
N MET A 1 21.99 -10.52 21.07
CA MET A 1 22.45 -9.17 20.63
C MET A 1 21.82 -8.66 19.34
N VAL A 2 21.65 -9.46 18.28
CA VAL A 2 21.08 -9.00 16.98
C VAL A 2 19.68 -8.37 17.13
N SER A 3 18.84 -8.95 17.99
CA SER A 3 17.47 -8.45 18.25
C SER A 3 17.45 -6.98 18.73
N VAL A 4 18.39 -6.60 19.61
CA VAL A 4 18.46 -5.25 20.21
C VAL A 4 18.64 -4.16 19.16
N HIS A 5 19.53 -4.40 18.19
CA HIS A 5 19.81 -3.46 17.11
C HIS A 5 18.60 -3.25 16.20
N ASN A 6 17.88 -4.34 15.91
CA ASN A 6 16.67 -4.30 15.09
C ASN A 6 15.54 -3.57 15.81
N ILE A 7 15.32 -3.84 17.09
CA ILE A 7 14.28 -3.15 17.89
C ILE A 7 14.52 -1.64 17.86
N ALA A 8 15.71 -1.18 18.23
CA ALA A 8 16.02 0.26 18.24
C ALA A 8 15.89 0.90 16.84
N ARG A 9 16.26 0.17 15.78
CA ARG A 9 16.11 0.62 14.39
C ARG A 9 14.63 0.74 13.99
N GLU A 10 13.81 -0.26 14.30
CA GLU A 10 12.38 -0.23 13.96
C GLU A 10 11.62 0.85 14.71
N LEU A 11 11.93 1.09 16.00
CA LEU A 11 11.35 2.19 16.77
C LEU A 11 11.61 3.55 16.12
N ARG A 12 12.82 3.77 15.59
CA ARG A 12 13.19 4.98 14.85
C ARG A 12 12.52 5.07 13.48
N LEU A 13 12.56 4.00 12.70
CA LEU A 13 12.03 3.98 11.33
C LEU A 13 10.50 4.14 11.29
N ARG A 14 9.79 3.57 12.28
CA ARG A 14 8.33 3.58 12.33
C ARG A 14 7.75 4.70 13.20
N ASP A 15 8.61 5.44 13.89
CA ASP A 15 8.22 6.45 14.88
C ASP A 15 7.25 5.94 15.94
N ILE A 16 7.56 4.76 16.47
CA ILE A 16 6.81 4.20 17.59
C ILE A 16 7.20 4.98 18.85
N GLY A 17 6.21 5.47 19.59
CA GLY A 17 6.42 6.25 20.80
C GLY A 17 5.33 5.96 21.82
N GLY A 18 5.60 6.33 23.07
CA GLY A 18 4.85 5.87 24.24
C GLY A 18 5.63 4.80 25.01
N ILE A 19 4.89 4.01 25.78
CA ILE A 19 5.42 2.89 26.56
C ILE A 19 5.47 1.68 25.63
N ILE A 20 6.66 1.10 25.50
CA ILE A 20 6.93 -0.08 24.69
C ILE A 20 7.44 -1.15 25.63
N VAL A 21 6.81 -2.33 25.61
CA VAL A 21 7.26 -3.49 26.37
C VAL A 21 7.90 -4.47 25.40
N VAL A 22 9.14 -4.84 25.68
CA VAL A 22 9.90 -5.82 24.89
C VAL A 22 10.10 -7.06 25.75
N ASP A 23 9.64 -8.19 25.25
CA ASP A 23 9.87 -9.49 25.87
C ASP A 23 11.17 -10.09 25.34
N PHE A 24 12.19 -10.17 26.19
CA PHE A 24 13.45 -10.84 25.86
C PHE A 24 13.39 -12.29 26.29
N ILE A 25 14.02 -13.17 25.51
CA ILE A 25 14.17 -14.59 25.84
C ILE A 25 14.76 -14.71 27.26
N ASP A 26 14.22 -15.64 28.03
CA ASP A 26 14.65 -15.91 29.40
C ASP A 26 16.17 -16.11 29.48
N MET A 27 16.79 -15.31 30.35
CA MET A 27 18.21 -15.39 30.66
C MET A 27 18.37 -15.82 32.11
N MET A 28 19.04 -16.94 32.33
CA MET A 28 19.30 -17.46 33.69
C MET A 28 20.39 -16.65 34.41
N ASP A 29 21.37 -16.13 33.66
CA ASP A 29 22.49 -15.36 34.19
C ASP A 29 22.20 -13.85 34.16
N ASP A 30 22.39 -13.19 35.30
CA ASP A 30 22.19 -11.75 35.45
C ASP A 30 23.24 -10.94 34.67
N SER A 31 24.42 -11.52 34.39
CA SER A 31 25.42 -10.86 33.54
C SER A 31 24.88 -10.63 32.13
N ASN A 32 24.13 -11.60 31.59
CA ASN A 32 23.51 -11.51 30.27
C ASN A 32 22.38 -10.47 30.25
N LYS A 33 21.57 -10.39 31.32
CA LYS A 33 20.53 -9.36 31.45
C LYS A 33 21.14 -7.96 31.42
N ARG A 34 22.23 -7.75 32.15
CA ARG A 34 22.95 -6.47 32.18
C ARG A 34 23.56 -6.13 30.82
N LEU A 35 24.13 -7.12 30.12
CA LEU A 35 24.64 -6.92 28.75
C LEU A 35 23.54 -6.48 27.79
N VAL A 36 22.35 -7.10 27.86
CA VAL A 36 21.20 -6.70 27.04
C VAL A 36 20.76 -5.27 27.36
N TYR A 37 20.67 -4.91 28.64
CA TYR A 37 20.33 -3.54 29.06
C TYR A 37 21.30 -2.50 28.49
N GLU A 38 22.61 -2.72 28.64
CA GLU A 38 23.63 -1.78 28.15
C GLU A 38 23.59 -1.66 26.62
N GLU A 39 23.41 -2.77 25.90
CA GLU A 39 23.29 -2.74 24.44
C GLU A 39 22.00 -2.02 23.98
N VAL A 40 20.87 -2.20 24.67
CA VAL A 40 19.63 -1.47 24.34
C VAL A 40 19.81 0.01 24.58
N LYS A 41 20.40 0.40 25.72
CA LYS A 41 20.70 1.78 26.07
C LYS A 41 21.63 2.44 25.04
N LYS A 42 22.71 1.76 24.65
CA LYS A 42 23.63 2.20 23.59
C LYS A 42 22.94 2.32 22.24
N ALA A 43 22.08 1.38 21.88
CA ALA A 43 21.34 1.42 20.62
C ALA A 43 20.28 2.53 20.60
N ALA A 44 19.65 2.83 21.74
CA ALA A 44 18.67 3.89 21.93
C ALA A 44 19.30 5.29 21.96
N ALA A 45 20.56 5.42 22.40
CA ALA A 45 21.28 6.69 22.39
C ALA A 45 21.45 7.31 20.98
N ARG A 46 21.30 6.50 19.93
CA ARG A 46 21.27 6.96 18.52
C ARG A 46 19.93 7.57 18.10
N ASP A 47 18.90 7.50 18.94
CA ASP A 47 17.60 8.12 18.66
C ASP A 47 17.64 9.63 18.93
N ARG A 48 16.94 10.40 18.09
CA ARG A 48 16.79 11.85 18.26
C ARG A 48 15.78 12.20 19.35
N SER A 49 14.83 11.30 19.62
CA SER A 49 13.80 11.49 20.65
C SER A 49 14.33 11.06 22.01
N THR A 50 13.83 11.65 23.09
CA THR A 50 14.15 11.20 24.45
C THR A 50 13.63 9.78 24.67
N VAL A 51 14.54 8.85 24.98
CA VAL A 51 14.24 7.45 25.30
C VAL A 51 14.70 7.14 26.72
N LYS A 52 13.82 6.52 27.51
CA LYS A 52 14.15 5.92 28.81
C LYS A 52 14.04 4.41 28.68
N VAL A 53 15.02 3.69 29.21
CA VAL A 53 15.09 2.22 29.18
C VAL A 53 15.17 1.73 30.61
N SER A 54 14.27 0.83 31.01
CA SER A 54 14.32 0.16 32.30
C SER A 54 15.23 -1.06 32.26
N GLU A 55 15.63 -1.55 33.44
CA GLU A 55 16.22 -2.88 33.54
C GLU A 55 15.20 -3.97 33.18
N LEU A 56 15.68 -5.19 32.91
CA LEU A 56 14.80 -6.33 32.68
C LEU A 56 14.10 -6.72 33.98
N SER A 57 12.78 -6.93 33.89
CA SER A 57 11.98 -7.47 34.98
C SER A 57 12.32 -8.94 35.25
N ARG A 58 11.79 -9.47 36.36
CA ARG A 58 11.88 -10.90 36.70
C ARG A 58 11.27 -11.81 35.64
N HIS A 59 10.36 -11.30 34.81
CA HIS A 59 9.68 -12.04 33.75
C HIS A 59 10.31 -11.82 32.36
N GLY A 60 11.55 -11.31 32.28
CA GLY A 60 12.20 -11.07 30.98
C GLY A 60 11.73 -9.81 30.22
N LEU A 61 10.72 -9.11 30.74
CA LEU A 61 10.19 -7.89 30.12
C LEU A 61 11.07 -6.66 30.38
N MET A 62 11.33 -5.87 29.35
CA MET A 62 11.97 -4.55 29.43
C MET A 62 10.99 -3.46 29.00
N GLU A 63 10.89 -2.40 29.80
CA GLU A 63 10.11 -1.22 29.48
C GLU A 63 10.99 -0.16 28.80
N ILE A 64 10.51 0.36 27.67
CA ILE A 64 11.14 1.45 26.93
C ILE A 64 10.10 2.55 26.76
N THR A 65 10.36 3.73 27.33
CA THR A 65 9.52 4.92 27.14
C THR A 65 10.19 5.86 26.14
N ARG A 66 9.55 6.06 24.98
CA ARG A 66 10.04 6.98 23.94
C ARG A 66 9.08 8.15 23.73
N LYS A 67 9.58 9.38 23.85
CA LYS A 67 8.75 10.59 23.62
C LYS A 67 8.20 10.60 22.20
N ARG A 68 6.87 10.75 22.06
CA ARG A 68 6.21 10.84 20.76
C ARG A 68 6.27 12.27 20.24
N VAL A 69 7.04 12.49 19.17
CA VAL A 69 7.20 13.81 18.52
C VAL A 69 6.25 13.98 17.33
N ARG A 70 5.87 12.88 16.68
CA ARG A 70 5.08 12.85 15.45
C ARG A 70 4.17 11.61 15.42
N PRO A 71 3.09 11.61 14.61
CA PRO A 71 2.30 10.40 14.39
C PRO A 71 3.18 9.25 13.87
N SER A 72 2.94 8.04 14.36
CA SER A 72 3.65 6.84 13.89
C SER A 72 3.41 6.61 12.39
N VAL A 73 4.38 6.03 11.68
CA VAL A 73 4.28 5.75 10.24
C VAL A 73 3.05 4.91 9.92
N THR A 74 2.76 3.87 10.69
CA THR A 74 1.55 3.05 10.54
C THR A 74 0.29 3.91 10.52
N PHE A 75 0.20 4.91 11.40
CA PHE A 75 -0.96 5.80 11.47
C PHE A 75 -1.08 6.69 10.22
N MET A 76 0.03 7.09 9.61
CA MET A 76 0.02 7.92 8.41
C MET A 76 -0.37 7.14 7.15
N ILE A 77 0.00 5.86 7.06
CA ILE A 77 -0.28 5.00 5.88
C ILE A 77 -1.56 4.17 5.99
N SER A 78 -2.28 4.30 7.10
CA SER A 78 -3.49 3.52 7.36
C SER A 78 -4.60 4.40 7.88
N GLU A 79 -5.82 3.93 7.71
CA GLU A 79 -7.04 4.58 8.18
C GLU A 79 -7.85 3.60 9.05
N PRO A 80 -8.74 4.11 9.91
CA PRO A 80 -9.58 3.26 10.74
C PRO A 80 -10.43 2.32 9.89
N CYS A 81 -10.51 1.05 10.28
CA CYS A 81 -11.32 0.08 9.57
C CYS A 81 -12.81 0.35 9.81
N THR A 82 -13.58 0.52 8.73
CA THR A 82 -15.04 0.73 8.80
C THR A 82 -15.80 -0.55 9.15
N CYS A 83 -15.25 -1.73 8.84
CA CYS A 83 -15.92 -3.01 9.08
C CYS A 83 -15.91 -3.44 10.56
N CYS A 84 -14.88 -3.06 11.31
CA CYS A 84 -14.76 -3.38 12.74
C CYS A 84 -14.81 -2.14 13.63
N HIS A 85 -15.46 -1.06 13.18
CA HIS A 85 -15.66 0.15 13.98
C HIS A 85 -14.36 0.70 14.61
N ALA A 86 -13.30 0.78 13.81
CA ALA A 86 -11.98 1.27 14.23
C ALA A 86 -11.23 0.42 15.27
N THR A 87 -11.67 -0.81 15.60
CA THR A 87 -10.86 -1.76 16.38
C THR A 87 -9.54 -2.08 15.68
N GLY A 88 -9.58 -2.17 14.34
CA GLY A 88 -8.42 -2.34 13.48
C GLY A 88 -8.20 -1.15 12.55
N ARG A 89 -7.06 -1.18 11.84
CA ARG A 89 -6.72 -0.22 10.79
C ARG A 89 -6.48 -0.96 9.48
N VAL A 90 -6.84 -0.32 8.38
CA VAL A 90 -6.62 -0.82 7.01
C VAL A 90 -5.75 0.16 6.26
N GLU A 91 -5.01 -0.31 5.25
CA GLU A 91 -4.20 0.56 4.42
C GLU A 91 -5.05 1.69 3.81
N ALA A 92 -4.50 2.90 3.84
CA ALA A 92 -5.19 4.05 3.29
C ALA A 92 -5.23 3.97 1.76
N LEU A 93 -6.37 4.34 1.16
CA LEU A 93 -6.50 4.34 -0.32
C LEU A 93 -5.43 5.23 -1.00
N GLU A 94 -5.02 6.31 -0.34
CA GLU A 94 -3.91 7.16 -0.82
C GLU A 94 -2.57 6.42 -0.83
N THR A 95 -2.28 5.61 0.19
CA THR A 95 -1.06 4.78 0.22
C THR A 95 -1.09 3.74 -0.90
N SER A 96 -2.22 3.05 -1.09
CA SER A 96 -2.36 2.11 -2.21
C SER A 96 -2.26 2.80 -3.57
N PHE A 97 -2.74 4.04 -3.70
CA PHE A 97 -2.56 4.85 -4.92
C PHE A 97 -1.09 5.16 -5.21
N SER A 98 -0.31 5.59 -4.21
CA SER A 98 1.13 5.78 -4.37
C SER A 98 1.84 4.48 -4.76
N LYS A 99 1.42 3.33 -4.23
CA LYS A 99 1.97 2.02 -4.66
C LYS A 99 1.71 1.73 -6.14
N ILE A 100 0.50 2.01 -6.62
CA ILE A 100 0.15 1.86 -8.05
C ILE A 100 1.06 2.74 -8.91
N GLU A 101 1.25 4.00 -8.53
CA GLU A 101 2.15 4.94 -9.22
C GLU A 101 3.59 4.40 -9.26
N HIS A 102 4.14 3.99 -8.12
CA HIS A 102 5.48 3.43 -8.04
C HIS A 102 5.64 2.15 -8.86
N GLU A 103 4.62 1.30 -8.92
CA GLU A 103 4.67 0.07 -9.70
C GLU A 103 4.65 0.34 -11.20
N ILE A 104 3.85 1.31 -11.66
CA ILE A 104 3.89 1.78 -13.06
C ILE A 104 5.28 2.34 -13.38
N CYS A 105 5.82 3.22 -12.54
CA CYS A 105 7.16 3.79 -12.72
C CYS A 105 8.24 2.71 -12.80
N ARG A 106 8.12 1.64 -11.98
CA ARG A 106 9.02 0.50 -12.01
C ARG A 106 8.95 -0.23 -13.36
N TYR A 107 7.75 -0.52 -13.87
CA TYR A 107 7.59 -1.13 -15.19
C TYR A 107 8.18 -0.26 -16.30
N LEU A 108 7.94 1.05 -16.26
CA LEU A 108 8.50 1.99 -17.24
C LEU A 108 10.04 2.00 -17.21
N ALA A 109 10.64 1.92 -16.02
CA ALA A 109 12.10 1.83 -15.89
C ALA A 109 12.67 0.53 -16.49
N THR A 110 11.97 -0.60 -16.36
CA THR A 110 12.39 -1.89 -16.92
C THR A 110 12.18 -1.99 -18.42
N MET A 111 11.11 -1.38 -18.96
CA MET A 111 10.74 -1.54 -20.37
C MET A 111 11.69 -0.85 -21.35
N GLY A 112 12.51 0.12 -20.92
CA GLY A 112 13.49 0.81 -21.77
C GLY A 112 12.89 1.64 -22.92
N GLN A 113 11.63 1.44 -23.28
CA GLN A 113 10.85 2.25 -24.21
C GLN A 113 10.48 3.57 -23.54
N LYS A 114 11.09 4.67 -24.01
CA LYS A 114 10.62 6.01 -23.68
C LYS A 114 9.38 6.27 -24.52
N ALA A 115 8.26 6.59 -23.86
CA ALA A 115 7.07 7.06 -24.53
C ALA A 115 7.40 8.38 -25.24
N ASP A 116 7.15 8.46 -26.55
CA ASP A 116 7.29 9.73 -27.26
C ASP A 116 6.25 10.72 -26.71
N PRO A 117 6.64 11.91 -26.23
CA PRO A 117 5.70 12.88 -25.66
C PRO A 117 4.65 13.34 -26.68
N GLU A 118 5.01 13.34 -27.96
CA GLU A 118 4.22 13.88 -29.07
C GLU A 118 3.23 12.87 -29.66
N ASN A 119 3.40 11.57 -29.41
CA ASN A 119 2.54 10.52 -29.94
C ASN A 119 1.82 9.74 -28.82
N PRO A 120 0.61 10.15 -28.41
CA PRO A 120 -0.16 9.41 -27.41
C PRO A 120 -0.45 7.94 -27.76
N LYS A 121 -0.32 7.52 -29.04
CA LYS A 121 -0.52 6.11 -29.41
C LYS A 121 0.66 5.21 -29.00
N SER A 122 1.85 5.75 -28.82
CA SER A 122 3.05 5.00 -28.39
C SER A 122 3.15 4.88 -26.87
N TRP A 123 2.25 5.51 -26.12
CA TRP A 123 2.23 5.41 -24.66
C TRP A 123 1.97 3.97 -24.20
N PRO A 124 2.79 3.44 -23.27
CA PRO A 124 2.59 2.11 -22.71
C PRO A 124 1.19 1.97 -22.12
N ARG A 125 0.59 0.79 -22.34
CA ARG A 125 -0.77 0.48 -21.91
C ARG A 125 -0.71 -0.47 -20.73
N PHE A 126 -1.50 -0.21 -19.69
CA PHE A 126 -1.61 -1.03 -18.49
C PHE A 126 -3.07 -1.38 -18.21
N ILE A 127 -3.31 -2.57 -17.69
CA ILE A 127 -4.60 -2.96 -17.10
C ILE A 127 -4.43 -2.88 -15.59
N LEU A 128 -5.24 -2.05 -14.95
CA LEU A 128 -5.29 -1.89 -13.50
C LEU A 128 -6.58 -2.52 -12.97
N ARG A 129 -6.44 -3.63 -12.25
CA ARG A 129 -7.56 -4.28 -11.56
C ARG A 129 -7.59 -3.86 -10.11
N VAL A 130 -8.73 -3.37 -9.65
CA VAL A 130 -8.91 -2.84 -8.28
C VAL A 130 -10.24 -3.24 -7.68
N ASP A 131 -10.38 -3.06 -6.38
CA ASP A 131 -11.65 -3.16 -5.67
C ASP A 131 -12.58 -1.95 -5.94
N ARG A 132 -13.84 -2.05 -5.51
CA ARG A 132 -14.86 -1.01 -5.73
C ARG A 132 -14.52 0.32 -5.05
N TYR A 133 -13.97 0.28 -3.83
CA TYR A 133 -13.62 1.51 -3.09
C TYR A 133 -12.49 2.25 -3.79
N MET A 134 -11.47 1.51 -4.24
CA MET A 134 -10.38 2.09 -5.00
C MET A 134 -10.84 2.65 -6.36
N CYS A 135 -11.73 1.93 -7.07
CA CYS A 135 -12.31 2.45 -8.31
C CYS A 135 -12.99 3.81 -8.09
N ASN A 136 -13.86 3.90 -7.08
CA ASN A 136 -14.54 5.14 -6.75
C ASN A 136 -13.54 6.26 -6.37
N TYR A 137 -12.51 5.92 -5.60
CA TYR A 137 -11.45 6.87 -5.22
C TYR A 137 -10.70 7.41 -6.43
N LEU A 138 -10.30 6.55 -7.36
CA LEU A 138 -9.58 6.90 -8.59
C LEU A 138 -10.41 7.76 -9.54
N THR A 139 -11.71 7.50 -9.64
CA THR A 139 -12.64 8.19 -10.55
C THR A 139 -13.38 9.37 -9.91
N SER A 140 -13.13 9.66 -8.64
CA SER A 140 -13.78 10.77 -7.95
C SER A 140 -13.31 12.14 -8.46
N GLY A 141 -14.24 13.11 -8.53
CA GLY A 141 -13.96 14.51 -8.86
C GLY A 141 -13.99 14.86 -10.36
N LYS A 142 -13.87 16.16 -10.67
CA LYS A 142 -13.87 16.68 -12.05
C LYS A 142 -12.58 16.36 -12.82
N ARG A 143 -11.45 16.36 -12.12
CA ARG A 143 -10.16 15.86 -12.60
C ARG A 143 -9.84 14.60 -11.81
N THR A 144 -10.08 13.44 -12.41
CA THR A 144 -9.91 12.17 -11.72
C THR A 144 -8.42 11.92 -11.43
N ARG A 145 -8.13 11.31 -10.28
CA ARG A 145 -6.75 10.96 -9.89
C ARG A 145 -6.10 10.06 -10.94
N LEU A 146 -6.90 9.17 -11.54
CA LEU A 146 -6.46 8.32 -12.65
C LEU A 146 -6.06 9.13 -13.89
N ALA A 147 -6.82 10.15 -14.27
CA ALA A 147 -6.49 10.99 -15.42
C ALA A 147 -5.22 11.80 -15.17
N VAL A 148 -5.06 12.33 -13.95
CA VAL A 148 -3.83 13.01 -13.54
C VAL A 148 -2.64 12.05 -13.66
N LEU A 149 -2.72 10.87 -13.04
CA LEU A 149 -1.66 9.85 -13.09
C LEU A 149 -1.30 9.44 -14.53
N SER A 150 -2.31 9.12 -15.35
CA SER A 150 -2.14 8.76 -16.76
C SER A 150 -1.44 9.86 -17.56
N SER A 151 -1.82 11.12 -17.34
CA SER A 151 -1.24 12.28 -18.03
C SER A 151 0.17 12.64 -17.55
N SER A 152 0.48 12.42 -16.27
CA SER A 152 1.79 12.69 -15.67
C SER A 152 2.82 11.66 -16.10
N LEU A 153 2.46 10.37 -16.04
CA LEU A 153 3.35 9.27 -16.42
C LEU A 153 3.35 8.95 -17.93
N LYS A 154 2.47 9.61 -18.71
CA LYS A 154 2.31 9.37 -20.16
C LYS A 154 2.02 7.90 -20.48
N VAL A 155 1.03 7.34 -19.78
CA VAL A 155 0.60 5.94 -19.92
C VAL A 155 -0.90 5.84 -20.11
N TRP A 156 -1.37 4.81 -20.79
CA TRP A 156 -2.78 4.45 -20.82
C TRP A 156 -3.08 3.45 -19.72
N ILE A 157 -4.12 3.72 -18.93
CA ILE A 157 -4.54 2.83 -17.84
C ILE A 157 -5.99 2.41 -18.08
N LEU A 158 -6.20 1.12 -18.32
CA LEU A 158 -7.51 0.50 -18.39
C LEU A 158 -7.92 0.01 -17.01
N LEU A 159 -8.88 0.70 -16.40
CA LEU A 159 -9.41 0.35 -15.08
C LEU A 159 -10.43 -0.79 -15.17
N LYS A 160 -10.26 -1.85 -14.38
CA LYS A 160 -11.21 -2.96 -14.24
C LYS A 160 -11.53 -3.19 -12.77
N VAL A 161 -12.82 -3.32 -12.45
CA VAL A 161 -13.25 -3.67 -11.09
C VAL A 161 -13.30 -5.19 -10.96
N ALA A 162 -12.58 -5.75 -9.98
CA ALA A 162 -12.58 -7.17 -9.69
C ALA A 162 -13.31 -7.46 -8.38
N ARG A 163 -14.10 -8.55 -8.34
CA ARG A 163 -14.71 -9.09 -7.12
C ARG A 163 -13.67 -9.97 -6.41
N GLY A 164 -13.63 -9.94 -5.08
CA GLY A 164 -12.68 -10.72 -4.26
C GLY A 164 -11.39 -9.99 -3.88
N PHE A 165 -11.22 -8.74 -4.29
CA PHE A 165 -10.10 -7.90 -3.84
C PHE A 165 -10.45 -7.26 -2.49
N SER A 166 -9.53 -7.33 -1.53
CA SER A 166 -9.63 -6.54 -0.30
C SER A 166 -9.41 -5.06 -0.60
N ARG A 167 -9.85 -4.18 0.31
CA ARG A 167 -9.72 -2.73 0.14
C ARG A 167 -8.26 -2.34 -0.08
N GLY A 168 -7.97 -1.65 -1.18
CA GLY A 168 -6.61 -1.20 -1.51
C GLY A 168 -5.74 -2.26 -2.17
N ALA A 169 -6.22 -3.50 -2.30
CA ALA A 169 -5.56 -4.49 -3.14
C ALA A 169 -5.73 -4.11 -4.60
N PHE A 170 -4.67 -4.34 -5.39
CA PHE A 170 -4.67 -4.07 -6.81
C PHE A 170 -3.77 -5.06 -7.55
N GLU A 171 -4.01 -5.22 -8.85
CA GLU A 171 -3.19 -6.01 -9.76
C GLU A 171 -2.94 -5.17 -11.01
N LEU A 172 -1.66 -4.97 -11.36
CA LEU A 172 -1.25 -4.19 -12.52
C LEU A 172 -0.60 -5.12 -13.56
N LYS A 173 -1.08 -5.09 -14.81
CA LYS A 173 -0.50 -5.84 -15.91
C LYS A 173 -0.17 -4.93 -17.09
N PRO A 174 1.05 -4.98 -17.64
CA PRO A 174 1.32 -4.33 -18.92
C PRO A 174 0.56 -5.04 -20.05
N LEU A 175 0.03 -4.26 -20.99
CA LEU A 175 -0.62 -4.77 -22.18
C LEU A 175 0.37 -4.71 -23.35
N ILE A 176 0.88 -5.87 -23.75
CA ILE A 176 1.84 -5.99 -24.85
C ILE A 176 1.07 -6.36 -26.13
N GLY A 177 0.76 -5.38 -26.97
CA GLY A 177 0.18 -5.58 -28.31
C GLY A 177 -1.24 -6.17 -28.36
N ASP A 178 -1.94 -6.02 -29.49
CA ASP A 178 -3.40 -6.20 -29.67
C ASP A 178 -3.92 -7.67 -29.62
N LYS A 179 -3.26 -8.61 -28.94
CA LYS A 179 -3.58 -10.05 -29.03
C LYS A 179 -4.28 -10.72 -27.84
N ASP A 180 -4.80 -9.98 -26.86
CA ASP A 180 -5.48 -10.58 -25.69
C ASP A 180 -6.95 -10.17 -25.50
N TYR A 181 -7.64 -9.78 -26.59
CA TYR A 181 -9.08 -9.48 -26.54
C TYR A 181 -9.99 -10.72 -26.64
N ASN A 182 -9.46 -11.94 -26.76
CA ASN A 182 -10.29 -13.13 -27.02
C ASN A 182 -10.10 -14.35 -26.10
N ASN A 183 -9.39 -14.25 -24.97
CA ASN A 183 -9.37 -15.34 -23.97
C ASN A 183 -9.91 -14.87 -22.61
N GLN A 184 -11.20 -14.52 -22.60
CA GLN A 184 -12.04 -14.86 -21.47
C GLN A 184 -12.67 -16.23 -21.76
N HIS A 185 -12.02 -17.31 -21.32
CA HIS A 185 -12.66 -18.45 -20.64
C HIS A 185 -11.61 -19.51 -20.27
N GLN A 186 -11.75 -20.05 -19.05
CA GLN A 186 -11.05 -21.21 -18.48
C GLN A 186 -9.69 -20.97 -17.81
N VAL A 187 -9.74 -20.51 -16.56
CA VAL A 187 -9.07 -21.27 -15.49
C VAL A 187 -10.15 -21.70 -14.52
N ALA A 188 -10.44 -23.00 -14.53
CA ALA A 188 -11.43 -23.64 -13.67
C ALA A 188 -11.01 -23.48 -12.19
N ILE A 189 -11.95 -23.05 -11.35
CA ILE A 189 -11.85 -23.20 -9.89
C ILE A 189 -12.86 -24.29 -9.52
N PRO A 190 -12.48 -25.34 -8.76
CA PRO A 190 -13.39 -26.44 -8.43
C PRO A 190 -14.58 -25.93 -7.61
N MET A 191 -15.74 -26.52 -7.89
CA MET A 191 -16.98 -26.34 -7.14
C MET A 191 -16.76 -26.42 -5.63
N LEU A 192 -17.27 -25.41 -4.92
CA LEU A 192 -17.80 -25.59 -3.57
C LEU A 192 -19.19 -24.95 -3.49
N ARG A 193 -20.07 -25.70 -2.84
CA ARG A 193 -21.52 -25.77 -3.02
C ARG A 193 -22.28 -24.52 -2.57
N SER A 194 -23.45 -24.41 -3.19
CA SER A 194 -24.53 -23.44 -3.04
C SER A 194 -25.03 -23.22 -1.61
N THR A 195 -25.45 -21.98 -1.33
CA THR A 195 -26.80 -21.71 -0.80
C THR A 195 -27.28 -20.32 -1.25
N GLU A 196 -28.57 -20.27 -1.54
CA GLU A 196 -29.39 -19.26 -2.23
C GLU A 196 -29.50 -17.95 -1.40
N VAL A 197 -29.82 -16.75 -1.91
CA VAL A 197 -31.07 -16.27 -2.53
C VAL A 197 -30.84 -14.83 -3.03
N GLY A 198 -31.46 -14.41 -4.15
CA GLY A 198 -31.82 -12.99 -4.34
C GLY A 198 -31.63 -12.36 -5.74
N SER A 199 -32.61 -12.57 -6.62
CA SER A 199 -33.10 -11.75 -7.76
C SER A 199 -32.15 -10.83 -8.53
N TYR A 200 -32.00 -11.14 -9.82
CA TYR A 200 -31.37 -10.37 -10.88
C TYR A 200 -32.05 -9.02 -11.18
N THR A 201 -31.23 -8.02 -11.48
CA THR A 201 -31.54 -6.99 -12.50
C THR A 201 -30.26 -6.68 -13.28
N PRO A 202 -30.26 -6.71 -14.63
CA PRO A 202 -29.06 -6.48 -15.42
C PRO A 202 -28.83 -4.97 -15.58
N CYS A 203 -27.82 -4.41 -14.91
CA CYS A 203 -27.48 -3.00 -15.12
C CYS A 203 -26.56 -2.82 -16.34
N ARG A 204 -27.10 -2.03 -17.27
CA ARG A 204 -26.66 -1.75 -18.64
C ARG A 204 -25.35 -0.95 -18.74
N LYS A 205 -24.65 -1.21 -19.84
CA LYS A 205 -23.75 -0.37 -20.64
C LYS A 205 -22.57 0.31 -19.93
N VAL A 206 -21.38 -0.16 -20.29
CA VAL A 206 -20.07 0.45 -20.03
C VAL A 206 -20.01 1.82 -20.70
N THR A 207 -19.83 2.90 -19.92
CA THR A 207 -19.64 4.24 -20.46
C THR A 207 -18.17 4.42 -20.84
N LEU A 208 -17.88 4.32 -22.14
CA LEU A 208 -16.62 4.77 -22.72
C LEU A 208 -16.64 6.31 -22.74
N PHE A 209 -15.70 6.96 -22.06
CA PHE A 209 -15.49 8.41 -22.17
C PHE A 209 -14.35 8.68 -23.15
N PRO A 210 -14.61 9.13 -24.39
CA PRO A 210 -13.58 9.71 -25.22
C PRO A 210 -13.38 11.17 -24.82
N ILE A 211 -12.20 11.51 -24.30
CA ILE A 211 -11.80 12.91 -24.08
C ILE A 211 -11.57 13.52 -25.47
N LYS A 212 -12.49 14.40 -25.91
CA LYS A 212 -12.35 15.20 -27.14
C LYS A 212 -11.13 16.11 -27.04
N LYS A 213 -10.22 16.03 -28.01
CA LYS A 213 -9.17 17.04 -28.25
C LYS A 213 -9.84 18.37 -28.64
N TRP A 214 -9.58 19.43 -27.88
CA TRP A 214 -9.88 20.80 -28.29
C TRP A 214 -8.88 21.20 -29.38
N LYS A 215 -9.36 21.47 -30.60
CA LYS A 215 -8.55 22.07 -31.67
C LYS A 215 -8.56 23.59 -31.47
N THR A 216 -7.37 24.17 -31.35
CA THR A 216 -7.11 25.59 -31.59
C THR A 216 -7.38 25.91 -33.07
N GLY A 217 -8.24 26.90 -33.31
CA GLY A 217 -8.26 27.72 -34.53
C GLY A 217 -8.27 29.18 -34.03
N GLY A 218 -7.42 30.09 -34.48
CA GLY A 218 -6.91 30.23 -35.83
C GLY A 218 -7.84 31.17 -36.61
N LYS A 219 -7.81 32.46 -36.26
CA LYS A 219 -8.04 33.61 -37.13
C LYS A 219 -7.16 34.73 -36.62
#